data_AF-A0AAN1XVV8-F1
#
_entry.id   AF-A0AAN1XVV8-F1
#
_cell.length_a   1.000
_cell.length_b   1.000
_cell.length_c   1.000
_cell.angle_alpha   90.00
_cell.angle_beta   90.00
_cell.angle_gamma   90.00
#
_symmetry.space_group_name_H-M   'P 1'
#
loop_
_entity.id
_entity.type
_entity.pdbx_description
1 polymer ?
#
loop_
_entity_poly.entity_id
_entity_poly.type
_entity_poly.pdbx_seq_one_letter_code
_entity_poly.pdbx_strand_id
1 'polypeptide(L)' 'MEIRVAPGETIESALRRFKKATQKAGVLAEARKHEHYEKPSVRRKKKSAAARKRRS' A
#
# COMPACT_ATOMS: atom_id res chain seq x y z
N MET A 1 -1.09 12.70 3.04
CA MET A 1 -1.56 11.89 4.18
C MET A 1 -0.78 12.38 5.39
N GLU A 2 -1.42 12.94 6.40
CA GLU A 2 -0.73 13.42 7.62
C GLU A 2 -1.21 12.64 8.83
N ILE A 3 -0.31 12.42 9.80
CA ILE A 3 -0.62 11.74 11.06
C ILE A 3 -0.11 12.62 12.17
N ARG A 4 -1.06 13.22 12.89
CA ARG A 4 -0.75 14.06 14.04
C ARG A 4 -0.49 13.17 15.26
N VAL A 5 0.64 13.41 15.91
CA VAL A 5 1.03 12.73 17.15
C VAL A 5 0.36 13.47 18.32
N ALA A 6 -0.27 12.72 19.23
CA ALA A 6 -0.90 13.31 20.40
C ALA A 6 0.15 13.65 21.48
N PRO A 7 -0.09 14.65 22.34
CA PRO A 7 0.79 14.93 23.47
C PRO A 7 0.84 13.71 24.41
N GLY A 8 2.05 13.19 24.69
CA GLY A 8 2.24 12.01 25.53
C GLY A 8 2.14 10.65 24.81
N GLU A 9 1.97 10.64 23.48
CA GLU A 9 2.00 9.40 22.69
C GLU A 9 3.44 8.88 22.54
N THR A 10 3.63 7.56 22.67
CA THR A 10 4.90 6.92 22.36
C THR A 10 5.18 6.93 20.86
N ILE A 11 6.43 7.17 20.48
CA ILE A 11 6.87 7.20 19.08
C ILE A 11 6.47 5.91 18.35
N GLU A 12 6.55 4.76 19.03
CA GLU A 12 6.21 3.46 18.45
C GLU A 12 4.72 3.33 18.08
N SER A 13 3.82 3.89 18.89
CA SER A 13 2.39 3.96 18.56
C SER A 13 2.14 4.80 17.30
N ALA A 14 2.76 5.98 17.23
CA ALA A 14 2.66 6.86 16.07
C ALA A 14 3.18 6.18 14.80
N LEU A 15 4.34 5.50 14.88
CA LEU A 15 4.93 4.75 13.76
C LEU A 15 4.04 3.58 13.32
N ARG A 16 3.39 2.89 14.26
CA ARG A 16 2.45 1.80 13.92
C ARG A 16 1.25 2.32 13.14
N ARG A 17 0.68 3.46 13.55
CA ARG A 17 -0.43 4.12 12.83
C ARG A 17 0.01 4.59 11.45
N PHE A 18 1.21 5.17 11.35
CA PHE A 18 1.83 5.53 10.08
C PHE A 18 2.01 4.36 9.14
N LYS A 19 2.61 3.26 9.60
CA LYS A 19 2.81 2.07 8.78
C LYS A 19 1.48 1.52 8.26
N LYS A 20 0.44 1.46 9.11
CA LYS A 20 -0.90 0.99 8.71
C LYS A 20 -1.57 1.94 7.71
N ALA A 21 -1.45 3.24 7.92
CA ALA A 21 -1.95 4.27 7.03
C ALA A 21 -1.30 4.19 5.63
N THR A 22 0.03 4.10 5.56
CA THR A 22 0.80 3.96 4.32
C THR A 22 0.48 2.64 3.59
N GLN A 23 0.29 1.54 4.33
CA GLN A 23 -0.14 0.27 3.76
C GLN A 23 -1.55 0.35 3.16
N LYS A 24 -2.50 0.97 3.87
CA LYS A 24 -3.87 1.15 3.39
C LYS A 24 -3.93 2.06 2.16
N ALA A 25 -3.11 3.10 2.12
CA ALA A 25 -3.02 4.00 0.98
C ALA A 25 -2.44 3.30 -0.27
N GLY A 26 -1.74 2.18 -0.12
CA GLY A 26 -1.24 1.39 -1.25
C GLY A 26 -0.08 2.03 -2.03
N VAL A 27 0.43 3.18 -1.56
CA VAL A 27 1.47 3.97 -2.24
C VAL A 27 2.71 3.15 -2.58
N LEU A 28 3.16 2.29 -1.65
CA LEU A 28 4.31 1.42 -1.87
C LEU A 28 4.03 0.31 -2.91
N ALA A 29 2.80 -0.17 -2.99
CA ALA A 29 2.42 -1.18 -3.98
C ALA A 29 2.29 -0.56 -5.38
N GLU A 30 1.83 0.69 -5.45
CA GLU A 30 1.76 1.45 -6.70
C GLU A 30 3.15 1.81 -7.23
N ALA A 31 4.06 2.27 -6.35
CA ALA A 31 5.44 2.54 -6.71
C ALA A 31 6.12 1.32 -7.36
N ARG A 32 6.00 0.13 -6.73
CA ARG A 32 6.54 -1.13 -7.29
C ARG A 32 5.91 -1.52 -8.63
N LYS A 33 4.65 -1.16 -8.86
CA LYS A 33 3.93 -1.46 -10.12
C LYS A 33 4.37 -0.53 -11.26
N HIS A 34 4.88 0.65 -10.93
CA HIS A 34 5.34 1.65 -11.91
C HIS A 34 6.86 1.74 -12.04
N GLU A 35 7.61 0.95 -11.25
CA GLU A 35 9.07 0.88 -11.31
C GLU A 35 9.60 0.50 -12.70
N HIS A 36 8.86 -0.33 -13.44
CA HIS A 36 9.15 -0.68 -14.82
C HIS A 36 7.88 -0.65 -15.66
N TYR A 37 8.03 -0.33 -16.95
CA TYR A 37 6.91 -0.42 -17.88
C TYR A 37 6.44 -1.87 -18.00
N GLU A 38 5.13 -2.05 -17.89
CA GLU A 38 4.49 -3.34 -18.04
C GLU A 38 3.44 -3.26 -19.14
N LYS A 39 3.54 -4.17 -20.13
CA LYS A 39 2.59 -4.22 -21.25
C LYS A 39 1.14 -4.29 -20.74
N PRO A 40 0.16 -3.66 -21.41
CA PRO A 40 -1.24 -3.63 -20.96
C PRO A 40 -1.84 -5.03 -20.71
N SER A 41 -1.47 -6.02 -21.52
CA SER A 41 -1.91 -7.41 -21.37
C SER A 41 -1.44 -8.04 -20.05
N VAL A 42 -0.17 -7.81 -19.68
CA VAL A 42 0.42 -8.33 -18.44
C VAL A 42 -0.21 -7.65 -17.22
N ARG A 43 -0.41 -6.32 -17.28
CA ARG A 43 -1.13 -5.55 -16.25
C ARG A 43 -2.54 -6.10 -15.99
N ARG A 44 -3.29 -6.41 -17.06
CA ARG A 44 -4.63 -7.02 -16.97
C ARG A 44 -4.58 -8.42 -16.36
N LYS A 45 -3.62 -9.26 -16.78
CA LYS A 45 -3.44 -10.62 -16.23
C LYS A 45 -3.14 -10.57 -14.73
N LYS A 46 -2.17 -9.76 -14.30
CA LYS A 46 -1.81 -9.56 -12.87
C LYS A 46 -3.00 -9.05 -12.04
N LYS A 47 -3.77 -8.07 -12.56
CA LYS A 47 -4.98 -7.57 -11.89
C LYS A 47 -6.01 -8.68 -11.66
N SER A 48 -6.25 -9.53 -12.66
CA SER A 48 -7.21 -10.65 -12.53
C SER A 48 -6.74 -11.72 -11.54
N ALA A 49 -5.45 -12.01 -11.49
CA ALA A 49 -4.87 -12.98 -10.56
C ALA A 49 -4.93 -12.47 -9.12
N ALA A 50 -4.59 -11.19 -8.90
CA ALA A 50 -4.70 -10.56 -7.59
C ALA A 50 -6.15 -10.53 -7.07
N ALA A 51 -7.13 -10.27 -7.95
CA ALA A 51 -8.55 -10.30 -7.59
C ALA A 51 -9.02 -11.70 -7.17
N ARG A 52 -8.59 -12.74 -7.90
CA ARG A 52 -8.88 -14.15 -7.56
C ARG A 52 -8.29 -14.51 -6.19
N LYS A 53 -7.02 -14.16 -5.95
CA LYS A 53 -6.33 -14.42 -4.68
C LYS A 53 -6.96 -13.68 -3.48
N ARG A 54 -7.65 -12.56 -3.69
CA ARG A 54 -8.37 -11.83 -2.62
C ARG A 54 -9.73 -12.45 -2.29
N ARG A 55 -10.25 -13.32 -3.16
CA ARG A 55 -11.58 -13.94 -3.03
C ARG A 55 -11.52 -15.34 -2.42
N SER A 56 -10.36 -15.99 -2.50
CA SER A 56 -9.97 -17.17 -1.73
C SER A 56 -9.42 -16.76 -0.37
#